data_AF-A0A2G4E256-F1
#
_entry.id   AF-A0A2G4E256-F1
#
_cell.length_a   1.000
_cell.length_b   1.000
_cell.length_c   1.000
_cell.angle_alpha   90.00
_cell.angle_beta   90.00
_cell.angle_gamma   90.00
#
_symmetry.space_group_name_H-M   'P 1'
#
loop_
_entity.id
_entity.type
_entity.pdbx_description
1 polymer ?
#
loop_
_entity_poly.entity_id
_entity_poly.type
_entity_poly.pdbx_seq_one_letter_code
_entity_poly.pdbx_strand_id
1 'polypeptide(L)' 'LPEVSLLITDIGLAGGMSGDELAVAALDARPTLKVLFISGFAENSIPAIALKSGQTELLLKPFAMKHLKTLTQQLLTSG' A
#
# COMPACT_ATOMS: atom_id res chain seq x y z
N LEU A 1 -21.71 2.75 1.16
CA LEU A 1 -20.42 3.33 1.61
C LEU A 1 -19.73 3.93 0.39
N PRO A 2 -18.98 5.04 0.53
CA PRO A 2 -18.23 5.59 -0.59
C PRO A 2 -17.30 4.54 -1.19
N GLU A 3 -17.08 4.63 -2.51
CA GLU A 3 -16.13 3.79 -3.22
C GLU A 3 -14.71 4.15 -2.74
N VAL A 4 -13.98 3.17 -2.24
CA VAL A 4 -12.59 3.36 -1.78
C VAL A 4 -11.71 2.75 -2.86
N SER A 5 -10.90 3.59 -3.51
CA SER A 5 -10.05 3.21 -4.64
C SER A 5 -8.60 2.98 -4.24
N LEU A 6 -8.17 3.46 -3.08
CA LEU A 6 -6.80 3.34 -2.58
C LEU A 6 -6.77 3.10 -1.06
N LEU A 7 -6.04 2.07 -0.64
CA LEU A 7 -5.63 1.84 0.73
C LEU A 7 -4.17 2.27 0.91
N ILE A 8 -3.89 3.07 1.94
CA ILE A 8 -2.53 3.38 2.37
C ILE A 8 -2.33 2.75 3.75
N THR A 9 -1.32 1.89 3.92
CA THR A 9 -1.11 1.14 5.16
C THR A 9 0.37 1.05 5.55
N ASP A 10 0.66 1.12 6.85
CA ASP A 10 2.00 0.87 7.38
C ASP A 10 2.21 -0.64 7.52
N ILE A 11 3.31 -1.20 7.03
CA ILE A 11 3.61 -2.63 7.20
C ILE A 11 3.79 -2.97 8.68
N GLY A 12 4.47 -2.10 9.43
CA GLY A 12 4.73 -2.28 10.87
C GLY A 12 3.53 -1.97 11.77
N LEU A 13 2.30 -2.06 11.26
CA LEU A 13 1.08 -1.72 11.99
C LEU A 13 1.00 -2.53 13.30
N ALA A 14 0.98 -1.83 14.43
CA ALA A 14 0.77 -2.45 15.74
C ALA A 14 -0.73 -2.65 15.99
N GLY A 15 -1.11 -3.74 16.67
CA GLY A 15 -2.52 -3.96 17.06
C GLY A 15 -3.12 -5.33 16.70
N GLY A 16 -2.29 -6.32 16.33
CA GLY A 16 -2.73 -7.70 16.13
C GLY A 16 -3.03 -8.10 14.68
N MET A 17 -3.01 -7.14 13.76
CA MET A 17 -3.00 -7.36 12.30
C MET A 17 -1.93 -6.46 11.70
N SER A 18 -1.02 -7.05 10.93
CA SER A 18 0.01 -6.34 10.17
C SER A 18 -0.57 -5.61 8.96
N GLY A 19 0.14 -4.60 8.44
CA GLY A 19 -0.34 -3.84 7.29
C GLY A 19 -0.48 -4.67 6.02
N ASP A 20 0.34 -5.71 5.86
CA ASP A 20 0.28 -6.67 4.77
C ASP A 20 -0.89 -7.63 4.90
N GLU A 21 -1.19 -8.15 6.10
CA GLU A 21 -2.42 -8.93 6.34
C GLU A 21 -3.68 -8.10 6.04
N LEU A 22 -3.70 -6.83 6.44
CA LEU A 22 -4.80 -5.92 6.13
C LEU A 22 -4.95 -5.71 4.61
N ALA A 23 -3.84 -5.51 3.90
CA ALA A 23 -3.86 -5.30 2.46
C ALA A 23 -4.37 -6.54 1.71
N VAL A 24 -3.96 -7.74 2.13
CA VAL A 24 -4.46 -9.00 1.57
C VAL A 24 -5.96 -9.10 1.77
N ALA A 25 -6.46 -8.93 3.01
CA ALA A 25 -7.89 -9.00 3.29
C ALA A 25 -8.70 -7.94 2.52
N ALA A 26 -8.15 -6.73 2.36
CA ALA A 26 -8.80 -5.66 1.61
C ALA A 26 -8.87 -5.96 0.10
N LEU A 27 -7.84 -6.57 -0.48
CA LEU A 27 -7.81 -6.98 -1.88
C LEU A 27 -8.70 -8.19 -2.16
N ASP A 28 -8.81 -9.13 -1.22
CA ASP A 28 -9.77 -10.24 -1.31
C ASP A 28 -11.21 -9.72 -1.31
N ALA A 29 -11.51 -8.71 -0.49
CA ALA A 29 -12.81 -8.07 -0.46
C ALA A 29 -13.05 -7.12 -1.66
N ARG A 30 -11.99 -6.54 -2.23
CA ARG A 30 -12.03 -5.55 -3.31
C ARG A 30 -10.88 -5.76 -4.31
N PRO A 31 -11.05 -6.65 -5.30
CA PRO A 31 -9.97 -7.00 -6.23
C PRO A 31 -9.45 -5.84 -7.10
N THR A 32 -10.20 -4.74 -7.21
CA THR A 32 -9.80 -3.53 -7.96
C THR A 32 -9.10 -2.47 -7.09
N LEU A 33 -9.06 -2.67 -5.76
CA LEU A 33 -8.45 -1.73 -4.83
C LEU A 33 -6.96 -1.61 -5.10
N LYS A 34 -6.44 -0.39 -5.04
CA LYS A 34 -5.00 -0.12 -5.08
C LYS A 34 -4.44 -0.07 -3.67
N VAL A 35 -3.18 -0.45 -3.49
CA VAL A 35 -2.53 -0.42 -2.16
C VAL A 35 -1.19 0.29 -2.21
N LEU A 36 -0.98 1.27 -1.33
CA LEU A 36 0.32 1.89 -1.07
C LEU A 36 0.82 1.47 0.31
N PHE A 37 1.88 0.66 0.34
CA PHE A 37 2.55 0.31 1.58
C PHE A 37 3.50 1.42 2.00
N ILE A 38 3.55 1.71 3.30
CA ILE A 38 4.56 2.55 3.90
C ILE A 38 5.40 1.67 4.84
N SER A 39 6.73 1.69 4.72
CA SER A 39 7.61 0.89 5.58
C SER A 39 8.78 1.70 6.12
N GLY A 40 9.12 1.50 7.39
CA GLY A 40 10.40 1.93 7.96
C GLY A 40 11.48 0.85 8.00
N PHE A 41 11.14 -0.39 7.64
CA PHE A 41 12.05 -1.53 7.63
C PHE A 41 12.69 -1.73 6.26
N ALA A 42 13.98 -2.06 6.25
CA ALA A 42 14.75 -2.35 5.04
C ALA A 42 14.14 -3.49 4.20
N GLU A 43 14.50 -3.52 2.91
CA GLU A 43 13.99 -4.32 1.78
C GLU A 43 13.69 -5.81 2.04
N ASN A 44 14.17 -6.40 3.13
CA ASN A 44 13.99 -7.82 3.45
C ASN A 44 12.58 -8.18 3.97
N SER A 45 11.69 -7.21 4.14
CA SER A 45 10.31 -7.41 4.64
C SER A 45 9.24 -6.92 3.66
N ILE A 46 9.59 -6.80 2.37
CA ILE A 46 8.62 -6.37 1.34
C ILE A 46 7.60 -7.50 1.14
N PRO A 47 6.30 -7.24 1.36
CA PRO A 47 5.27 -8.25 1.15
C PRO A 47 5.29 -8.70 -0.32
N ALA A 48 5.14 -10.01 -0.57
CA ALA A 48 5.10 -10.53 -1.94
C ALA A 48 4.01 -9.85 -2.80
N ILE A 49 2.93 -9.38 -2.15
CA ILE A 49 1.87 -8.63 -2.82
C ILE A 49 2.30 -7.24 -3.27
N ALA A 50 3.23 -6.60 -2.56
CA ALA A 50 3.81 -5.31 -2.94
C ALA A 50 4.69 -5.39 -4.20
N LEU A 51 5.09 -6.60 -4.60
CA LEU A 51 5.83 -6.87 -5.83
C LEU A 51 4.91 -6.95 -7.08
N LYS A 52 3.57 -6.91 -6.90
CA LYS A 52 2.62 -6.89 -8.02
C LYS A 52 2.51 -5.47 -8.59
N SER A 53 3.33 -5.18 -9.60
CA SER A 53 3.36 -3.87 -10.26
C SER A 53 1.99 -3.46 -10.81
N GLY A 54 1.67 -2.16 -10.71
CA GLY A 54 0.45 -1.55 -11.27
C GLY A 54 -0.80 -1.61 -10.38
N GLN A 55 -0.80 -2.41 -9.32
CA GLN A 55 -1.87 -2.42 -8.30
C GLN A 55 -1.37 -2.03 -6.92
N THR A 56 -0.09 -2.32 -6.63
CA THR A 56 0.53 -2.02 -5.35
C THR A 56 1.83 -1.25 -5.53
N GLU A 57 2.14 -0.36 -4.59
CA GLU A 57 3.42 0.36 -4.52
C GLU A 57 3.95 0.36 -3.08
N LEU A 58 5.25 0.62 -2.92
CA LEU A 58 5.93 0.73 -1.62
C LEU A 58 6.61 2.09 -1.48
N LEU A 59 6.42 2.73 -0.32
CA LEU A 59 7.06 3.98 0.08
C LEU A 59 7.87 3.78 1.36
N LEU A 60 9.20 3.88 1.25
CA LEU A 60 10.11 3.74 2.39
C LEU A 60 10.20 5.05 3.19
N LYS A 61 10.19 4.94 4.53
CA LYS A 61 10.48 6.02 5.46
C LYS A 61 12.00 6.18 5.61
N PRO A 62 12.52 7.41 5.79
CA PRO A 62 11.78 8.68 5.68
C PRO A 62 11.50 9.03 4.21
N PHE A 63 10.37 9.67 3.93
CA PHE A 63 10.03 10.14 2.60
C PHE A 63 9.59 11.61 2.62
N ALA A 64 9.83 12.30 1.51
CA ALA A 64 9.26 13.63 1.29
C ALA A 64 7.78 13.51 0.93
N MET A 65 6.96 14.49 1.35
CA MET A 65 5.53 14.56 0.99
C MET A 65 5.29 14.54 -0.53
N LYS A 66 6.25 15.05 -1.32
CA LYS A 66 6.21 14.96 -2.78
C LYS A 66 6.15 13.51 -3.28
N HIS A 67 6.89 12.60 -2.65
CA HIS A 67 6.90 11.18 -3.06
C HIS A 67 5.56 10.50 -2.78
N LEU A 68 4.99 10.73 -1.59
CA LEU A 68 3.65 10.25 -1.24
C LEU A 68 2.59 10.74 -2.25
N LYS A 69 2.65 12.04 -2.61
CA LYS A 69 1.76 12.62 -3.61
C LYS A 69 1.92 11.94 -4.97
N THR A 70 3.15 11.78 -5.45
CA THR A 70 3.43 11.16 -6.75
C THR A 70 2.90 9.72 -6.82
N LEU A 71 3.19 8.89 -5.82
CA LEU A 71 2.72 7.50 -5.81
C LEU A 71 1.20 7.39 -5.69
N THR A 72 0.58 8.23 -4.86
CA THR A 72 -0.89 8.29 -4.75
C THR A 72 -1.52 8.67 -6.08
N GLN A 73 -0.98 9.67 -6.78
CA GLN A 73 -1.47 10.08 -8.09
C GLN A 73 -1.28 8.99 -9.14
N GLN A 74 -0.13 8.32 -9.15
CA GLN A 74 0.16 7.21 -10.05
C GLN A 74 -0.85 6.08 -9.87
N LEU A 75 -1.10 5.64 -8.64
CA LEU A 75 -2.05 4.55 -8.34
C LEU A 75 -3.49 4.91 -8.72
N LEU A 76 -3.91 6.15 -8.48
CA LEU A 76 -5.28 6.61 -8.77
C LEU A 76 -5.54 6.94 -10.24
N THR A 77 -4.50 7.25 -11.00
CA THR A 77 -4.62 7.62 -12.44
C THR A 77 -4.33 6.44 -13.37
N SER A 78 -3.75 5.36 -12.85
CA SER A 78 -3.50 4.14 -13.64
C SER A 78 -4.80 3.37 -13.85
N GLY A 79 -5.54 3.74 -14.90
CA GLY A 79 -6.76 3.11 -15.41
C GLY A 79 -6.73 3.06 -16.93
#